data_AF-A0ABD0RES2-F1
#
_entry.id   AF-A0ABD0RES2-F1
#
_cell.length_a   1.000
_cell.length_b   1.000
_cell.length_c   1.000
_cell.angle_alpha   90.00
_cell.angle_beta   90.00
_cell.angle_gamma   90.00
#
_symmetry.space_group_name_H-M   'P 1'
#
loop_
_entity.id
_entity.type
_entity.pdbx_description
1 polymer ?
#
loop_
_entity_poly.entity_id
_entity_poly.type
_entity_poly.pdbx_seq_one_letter_code
_entity_poly.pdbx_strand_id
1 'polypeptide(L)'
;NFYKTELNKEEMYIRYIHKLYDLHLKAQNYTEASYTLLLYDELLEWSERPLREFLSYPMQSEWQRKEYLHLTIIQNFDRGK
;
A
#
# COMPACT_ATOMS: atom_id res chain seq x y z
N ASN A 1 3.39 -15.80 20.90
CA ASN A 1 2.84 -14.46 21.21
C ASN A 1 3.53 -13.33 20.47
N PHE A 2 4.87 -13.25 20.44
CA PHE A 2 5.60 -12.17 19.75
C PHE A 2 5.23 -11.98 18.27
N TYR A 3 5.24 -13.04 17.45
CA TYR A 3 4.90 -12.95 16.02
C TYR A 3 3.48 -12.45 15.72
N LYS A 4 2.50 -12.76 16.58
CA LYS A 4 1.13 -12.23 16.43
C LYS A 4 1.08 -10.71 16.66
N THR A 5 1.92 -10.20 17.57
CA THR A 5 1.99 -8.77 17.86
C THR A 5 2.64 -8.00 16.72
N GLU A 6 3.72 -8.51 16.13
CA GLU A 6 4.39 -7.87 14.98
C GLU A 6 3.50 -7.89 13.74
N LEU A 7 2.86 -9.03 13.42
CA LEU A 7 1.87 -9.11 12.33
C LEU A 7 0.73 -8.12 12.53
N ASN A 8 0.19 -8.01 13.75
CA ASN A 8 -0.86 -7.03 14.04
C ASN A 8 -0.38 -5.57 13.88
N LYS A 9 0.89 -5.26 14.20
CA LYS A 9 1.45 -3.92 14.01
C LYS A 9 1.59 -3.58 12.54
N GLU A 10 2.09 -4.52 11.73
CA GLU A 10 2.23 -4.33 10.28
C GLU A 10 0.87 -4.11 9.62
N GLU A 11 -0.12 -4.93 9.94
CA GLU A 11 -1.49 -4.75 9.43
C GLU A 11 -2.09 -3.40 9.83
N MET A 12 -1.88 -2.97 11.07
CA MET A 12 -2.32 -1.66 11.53
C MET A 12 -1.59 -0.54 10.79
N TYR A 13 -0.29 -0.67 10.56
CA TYR A 13 0.50 0.30 9.80
C TYR A 13 -0.01 0.42 8.35
N ILE A 14 -0.28 -0.68 7.67
CA ILE A 14 -0.87 -0.67 6.31
C ILE A 14 -2.26 -0.02 6.30
N ARG A 15 -3.09 -0.26 7.32
CA ARG A 15 -4.39 0.44 7.48
C ARG A 15 -4.21 1.95 7.62
N TYR A 16 -3.21 2.39 8.37
CA TYR A 16 -2.89 3.82 8.50
C TYR A 16 -2.39 4.43 7.20
N ILE A 17 -1.53 3.73 6.45
CA ILE A 17 -1.07 4.15 5.12
C ILE A 17 -2.28 4.41 4.21
N HIS A 18 -3.22 3.46 4.12
CA HIS A 18 -4.42 3.63 3.29
C HIS A 18 -5.32 4.79 3.76
N LYS A 19 -5.49 4.96 5.07
CA LYS A 19 -6.27 6.09 5.60
C LYS A 19 -5.62 7.44 5.27
N LEU A 20 -4.29 7.54 5.36
CA LEU A 20 -3.55 8.75 5.04
C LEU A 20 -3.58 9.02 3.53
N TYR A 21 -3.44 7.98 2.70
CA TYR A 21 -3.59 8.05 1.25
C TYR A 21 -4.94 8.67 0.85
N ASP A 22 -6.04 8.17 1.43
CA ASP A 22 -7.39 8.70 1.15
C ASP A 22 -7.54 10.17 1.57
N LEU A 23 -6.87 10.59 2.65
CA LEU A 23 -6.87 12.00 3.07
C LEU A 23 -6.11 12.87 2.07
N HIS A 24 -4.95 12.44 1.59
CA HIS A 24 -4.20 13.16 0.55
C HIS A 24 -4.98 13.25 -0.76
N LEU A 25 -5.63 12.15 -1.19
CA LEU A 25 -6.48 12.17 -2.38
C LEU A 25 -7.65 13.16 -2.26
N LYS A 26 -8.35 13.19 -1.12
CA LYS A 26 -9.45 14.14 -0.88
C LYS A 26 -8.99 15.59 -0.90
N ALA A 27 -7.76 15.85 -0.45
CA ALA A 27 -7.12 17.15 -0.51
C ALA A 27 -6.51 17.47 -1.89
N GLN A 28 -6.59 16.56 -2.86
CA GLN A 28 -5.94 16.66 -4.18
C GLN A 28 -4.40 16.77 -4.12
N ASN A 29 -3.81 16.27 -3.04
CA ASN A 29 -2.37 16.22 -2.82
C ASN A 29 -1.81 14.91 -3.43
N TYR A 30 -1.81 14.79 -4.76
CA TYR A 30 -1.50 13.53 -5.44
C TYR A 30 -0.05 13.07 -5.26
N THR A 31 0.89 14.02 -5.17
CA THR A 31 2.30 13.75 -4.90
C THR A 31 2.48 13.12 -3.51
N GLU A 32 1.88 13.69 -2.47
CA GLU A 32 1.92 13.16 -1.11
C GLU A 32 1.14 11.84 -0.98
N ALA A 33 0.03 11.69 -1.71
CA ALA A 33 -0.69 10.43 -1.81
C ALA A 33 0.23 9.32 -2.38
N SER A 34 1.01 9.64 -3.41
CA SER A 34 1.96 8.71 -4.03
C SER A 34 3.07 8.31 -3.06
N TYR A 35 3.70 9.29 -2.39
CA TYR A 35 4.70 9.01 -1.35
C TYR A 35 4.15 8.17 -0.20
N THR A 36 2.88 8.37 0.15
CA THR A 36 2.22 7.56 1.17
C THR A 36 2.10 6.09 0.74
N LEU A 37 1.72 5.81 -0.51
CA LEU A 37 1.65 4.42 -1.01
C LEU A 37 3.03 3.77 -1.17
N LEU A 38 4.09 4.54 -1.41
CA LEU A 38 5.46 4.00 -1.44
C LEU A 38 5.85 3.37 -0.09
N LEU A 39 5.30 3.85 1.03
CA LEU A 39 5.51 3.21 2.33
C LEU A 39 4.94 1.78 2.39
N TYR A 40 3.84 1.50 1.67
CA TYR A 40 3.32 0.13 1.58
C TYR A 40 4.12 -0.68 0.57
N ASP A 41 4.53 -0.06 -0.54
CA ASP A 41 5.40 -0.70 -1.53
C ASP A 41 6.69 -1.25 -0.89
N GLU A 42 7.32 -0.49 0.01
CA GLU A 42 8.55 -0.88 0.73
C GLU A 42 8.41 -2.14 1.60
N LEU A 43 7.18 -2.51 1.99
CA LEU A 43 6.90 -3.72 2.76
C LEU A 43 6.78 -4.99 1.89
N LEU A 44 6.75 -4.82 0.57
CA LEU A 44 6.50 -5.89 -0.40
C LEU A 44 7.76 -6.21 -1.22
N GLU A 45 7.90 -7.50 -1.53
CA GLU A 45 8.95 -8.01 -2.41
C GLU A 45 8.39 -8.39 -3.80
N TRP A 46 9.25 -8.36 -4.82
CA TRP A 46 8.96 -8.96 -6.13
C TRP A 46 9.03 -10.49 -6.04
N SER A 47 8.06 -11.09 -5.33
CA SER A 47 8.05 -12.50 -4.99
C SER A 47 6.70 -13.16 -5.28
N GLU A 48 6.70 -14.48 -5.50
CA GLU A 48 5.48 -15.31 -5.63
C GLU A 48 4.85 -15.67 -4.26
N ARG A 49 5.32 -15.07 -3.16
CA ARG A 49 4.78 -15.33 -1.82
C ARG A 49 3.29 -14.97 -1.80
N PRO A 50 2.39 -15.87 -1.37
CA PRO A 50 0.97 -15.59 -1.34
C PRO A 50 0.64 -14.61 -0.21
N LEU A 51 -0.09 -13.55 -0.56
CA LEU A 51 -0.76 -12.67 0.39
C LEU A 51 -2.22 -13.09 0.50
N ARG A 52 -2.70 -13.15 1.75
CA ARG A 52 -4.13 -13.29 2.02
C ARG A 52 -4.91 -12.04 1.59
N GLU A 53 -6.22 -12.19 1.53
CA GLU A 53 -7.14 -11.05 1.38
C GLU A 53 -6.93 -10.04 2.52
N PHE A 54 -6.83 -8.77 2.15
CA PHE A 54 -6.61 -7.69 3.10
C PHE A 54 -7.09 -6.36 2.52
N LEU A 55 -7.81 -5.57 3.32
CA LEU A 55 -8.49 -4.36 2.85
C LEU A 55 -9.40 -4.66 1.65
N SER A 56 -9.22 -3.94 0.54
CA SER A 56 -9.91 -4.17 -0.73
C SER A 56 -9.14 -5.08 -1.69
N TYR A 57 -8.01 -5.63 -1.27
CA TYR A 57 -7.21 -6.48 -2.13
C TYR A 57 -7.59 -7.96 -2.02
N PRO A 58 -7.70 -8.69 -3.14
CA PRO A 58 -8.01 -10.12 -3.14
C PRO A 58 -6.83 -10.96 -2.64
N MET A 59 -6.96 -12.28 -2.56
CA MET A 59 -5.79 -13.16 -2.38
C MET A 59 -4.94 -13.11 -3.65
N GLN A 60 -3.65 -12.76 -3.54
CA GLN A 60 -2.74 -12.62 -4.69
C GLN A 60 -1.27 -12.73 -4.26
N SER A 61 -0.32 -12.79 -5.18
CA SER A 61 1.11 -12.77 -4.83
C SER A 61 1.59 -11.37 -4.39
N GLU A 62 2.72 -11.30 -3.69
CA GLU A 62 3.30 -10.00 -3.35
C GLU A 62 3.63 -9.15 -4.57
N TRP A 63 4.23 -9.76 -5.60
CA TRP A 63 4.57 -9.03 -6.81
C TRP A 63 3.35 -8.41 -7.47
N GLN A 64 2.20 -9.09 -7.48
CA GLN A 64 0.95 -8.56 -8.03
C GLN A 64 0.44 -7.37 -7.22
N ARG A 65 0.61 -7.37 -5.89
CA ARG A 65 0.27 -6.21 -5.06
C ARG A 65 1.21 -5.05 -5.30
N LYS A 66 2.50 -5.35 -5.38
CA LYS A 66 3.56 -4.37 -5.65
C LYS A 66 3.36 -3.68 -6.99
N GLU A 67 3.03 -4.45 -8.03
CA GLU A 67 2.70 -3.92 -9.37
C GLU A 67 1.47 -3.00 -9.34
N TYR A 68 0.37 -3.43 -8.70
CA TYR A 68 -0.82 -2.60 -8.57
C TYR A 68 -0.54 -1.27 -7.88
N LEU A 69 0.26 -1.29 -6.80
CA LEU A 69 0.67 -0.07 -6.10
C LEU A 69 1.48 0.84 -7.02
N HIS A 70 2.47 0.31 -7.74
CA HIS A 70 3.28 1.09 -8.69
C HIS A 70 2.42 1.75 -9.77
N LEU A 71 1.47 1.02 -10.37
CA LEU A 71 0.55 1.58 -11.37
C LEU A 71 -0.27 2.74 -10.79
N THR A 72 -0.77 2.59 -9.57
CA THR A 72 -1.52 3.64 -8.86
C THR A 72 -0.64 4.86 -8.54
N ILE A 73 0.59 4.61 -8.07
CA ILE A 73 1.58 5.65 -7.76
C ILE A 73 1.94 6.46 -9.00
N ILE A 74 2.22 5.81 -10.13
CA ILE A 74 2.55 6.48 -11.39
C ILE A 74 1.39 7.36 -11.85
N GLN A 75 0.15 6.84 -11.80
CA GLN A 75 -1.05 7.62 -12.16
C GLN A 75 -1.23 8.85 -11.28
N ASN A 76 -0.99 8.73 -9.97
CA ASN A 76 -1.08 9.85 -9.05
C ASN A 76 0.03 10.89 -9.30
N PHE A 77 1.27 10.48 -9.53
CA PHE A 77 2.33 11.41 -9.89
C PHE A 77 2.06 12.12 -11.22
N ASP A 78 1.50 11.44 -12.21
CA ASP A 78 1.08 12.08 -13.47
C ASP A 78 -0.03 13.11 -13.25
N ARG A 79 -0.95 12.86 -12.31
CA ARG A 79 -2.03 13.79 -11.94
C ARG A 79 -1.55 14.96 -11.06
N GLY A 80 -0.47 14.77 -10.32
CA GLY A 80 0.14 15.79 -9.46
C GLY A 80 1.03 16.80 -10.19
N LYS A 81 1.16 16.69 -11.52
CA LYS A 81 1.87 17.64 -12.38
C LYS A 81 1.16 18.98 -12.50
#